data_AF-A0A5S4ZRK6-F1
#
_entry.id   AF-A0A5S4ZRK6-F1
#
_cell.length_a   1.000
_cell.length_b   1.000
_cell.length_c   1.000
_cell.angle_alpha   90.00
_cell.angle_beta   90.00
_cell.angle_gamma   90.00
#
_symmetry.space_group_name_H-M   'P 1'
#
loop_
_entity.id
_entity.type
_entity.pdbx_description
1 polymer ?
#
loop_
_entity_poly.entity_id
_entity_poly.type
_entity_poly.pdbx_seq_one_letter_code
_entity_poly.pdbx_strand_id
1 'polypeptide(L)'
;MFNGLFQPTHLILILVVVLIIFGPGKLPDAAKAMGNALREMRNSFASNEDEAGKKEKMEGVAAATATTSSTPKVSTTKATD
;
A
#
# COMPACT_ATOMS: atom_id res chain seq x y z
N MET A 1 -28.86 3.48 15.57
CA MET A 1 -28.78 4.92 15.20
C MET A 1 -27.73 5.22 14.12
N PHE A 2 -26.68 4.40 13.92
CA PHE A 2 -25.60 4.68 12.96
C PHE A 2 -25.80 4.12 11.54
N ASN A 3 -26.85 3.35 11.29
CA ASN A 3 -27.09 2.66 10.01
C ASN A 3 -27.26 3.60 8.80
N GLY A 4 -27.62 4.87 9.01
CA GLY A 4 -27.72 5.86 7.93
C GLY A 4 -26.36 6.40 7.45
N LEU A 5 -25.35 6.45 8.33
CA LEU A 5 -24.05 7.07 8.03
C LEU A 5 -23.14 6.17 7.18
N PHE A 6 -23.27 4.85 7.36
CA PHE A 6 -22.53 3.85 6.58
C PHE A 6 -23.19 3.53 5.22
N GLN A 7 -24.19 4.31 4.80
CA GLN A 7 -24.72 4.15 3.45
C GLN A 7 -23.62 4.45 2.42
N PRO A 8 -23.43 3.60 1.39
CA PRO A 8 -22.41 3.78 0.37
C PRO A 8 -22.44 5.17 -0.27
N THR A 9 -23.65 5.71 -0.46
CA THR A 9 -23.89 7.07 -0.96
C THR A 9 -23.27 8.17 -0.10
N HIS A 10 -23.36 8.07 1.23
CA HIS A 10 -22.76 9.04 2.13
C HIS A 10 -21.23 8.95 2.12
N LEU A 11 -20.69 7.73 2.11
CA LEU A 11 -19.23 7.52 2.00
C LEU A 11 -18.66 8.11 0.71
N ILE A 12 -19.35 7.92 -0.42
CA ILE A 12 -18.94 8.49 -1.71
C ILE A 12 -18.97 10.02 -1.66
N LEU A 13 -19.99 10.62 -1.05
CA LEU A 13 -20.08 12.08 -0.92
C LEU A 13 -18.93 12.65 -0.08
N ILE A 14 -18.60 12.01 1.05
CA ILE A 14 -17.45 12.39 1.89
C ILE A 14 -16.15 12.20 1.11
N LEU A 15 -15.99 11.08 0.39
CA LEU A 15 -14.83 10.81 -0.43
C LEU A 15 -14.64 11.93 -1.47
N VAL A 16 -15.68 12.37 -2.15
CA VAL A 16 -15.62 13.47 -3.12
C VAL A 16 -15.16 14.77 -2.47
N VAL A 17 -15.69 15.14 -1.29
CA VAL A 17 -15.25 16.35 -0.57
C VAL A 17 -13.76 16.27 -0.21
N VAL A 18 -13.31 15.12 0.30
CA VAL A 18 -11.91 14.88 0.63
C VAL A 18 -11.04 14.93 -0.64
N LEU A 19 -11.49 14.34 -1.75
CA LEU A 19 -10.80 14.37 -3.04
C LEU A 19 -10.69 15.78 -3.60
N ILE A 20 -11.62 16.69 -3.32
CA ILE A 20 -11.50 18.10 -3.73
C ILE A 20 -10.41 18.82 -2.92
N ILE A 21 -10.32 18.56 -1.62
CA ILE A 21 -9.33 19.21 -0.74
C ILE A 21 -7.92 18.63 -0.95
N PHE A 22 -7.81 17.31 -0.98
CA PHE A 22 -6.53 16.60 -1.06
C PHE A 22 -6.12 16.24 -2.50
N GLY A 23 -7.07 16.05 -3.41
CA GLY A 23 -6.85 15.58 -4.77
C GLY A 23 -6.90 14.04 -4.90
N PRO A 24 -7.42 13.50 -6.02
CA PRO A 24 -7.47 12.06 -6.29
C PRO A 24 -6.11 11.38 -6.41
N GLY A 25 -5.05 12.13 -6.69
CA GLY A 25 -3.68 11.59 -6.72
C GLY A 25 -3.07 11.40 -5.33
N LYS A 26 -3.52 12.16 -4.31
CA LYS A 26 -2.88 12.17 -2.98
C LYS A 26 -3.44 11.11 -2.04
N LEU A 27 -4.72 10.76 -2.15
CA LEU A 27 -5.31 9.63 -1.41
C LEU A 27 -4.55 8.30 -1.63
N PRO A 28 -4.33 7.83 -2.87
CA PRO A 28 -3.65 6.58 -3.11
C PRO A 28 -2.16 6.64 -2.74
N ASP A 29 -1.53 7.80 -2.86
CA ASP A 29 -0.13 8.00 -2.47
C ASP A 29 0.05 7.90 -0.94
N ALA A 30 -0.80 8.59 -0.17
CA ALA A 30 -0.85 8.47 1.28
C ALA A 30 -1.18 7.04 1.75
N ALA A 31 -2.13 6.39 1.07
CA ALA A 31 -2.49 5.00 1.36
C ALA A 31 -1.35 4.01 1.04
N LYS A 32 -0.56 4.24 -0.02
CA LYS A 32 0.62 3.42 -0.33
C LYS A 32 1.71 3.57 0.72
N ALA A 33 2.02 4.79 1.15
CA ALA A 33 3.01 5.05 2.19
C ALA A 33 2.57 4.44 3.54
N MET A 34 1.32 4.67 3.94
CA MET A 34 0.71 4.08 5.14
C MET A 34 0.66 2.54 5.05
N GLY A 35 0.27 2.00 3.89
CA GLY A 35 0.15 0.57 3.66
C GLY A 35 1.49 -0.16 3.77
N ASN A 36 2.58 0.43 3.27
CA ASN A 36 3.92 -0.11 3.44
C ASN A 36 4.35 -0.14 4.92
N ALA A 37 4.05 0.92 5.68
CA ALA A 37 4.32 0.96 7.11
C ALA A 37 3.50 -0.09 7.89
N LEU A 38 2.21 -0.24 7.56
CA LEU A 38 1.35 -1.28 8.15
C LEU A 38 1.79 -2.70 7.74
N ARG A 39 2.32 -2.88 6.52
CA ARG A 39 2.81 -4.17 6.04
C ARG A 39 4.03 -4.63 6.83
N GLU A 40 5.01 -3.75 7.02
CA GLU A 40 6.21 -4.03 7.82
C GLU A 40 5.85 -4.27 9.30
N MET A 41 4.95 -3.44 9.83
CA MET A 41 4.39 -3.60 11.17
C MET A 41 3.72 -4.97 11.33
N ARG A 42 2.87 -5.37 10.38
CA ARG A 42 2.18 -6.67 10.42
C ARG A 42 3.15 -7.84 10.26
N ASN A 43 4.19 -7.71 9.45
CA ASN A 43 5.19 -8.75 9.26
C ASN A 43 6.03 -8.98 10.53
N SER A 44 6.35 -7.90 11.23
CA SER A 44 7.06 -7.93 12.52
C SER A 44 6.19 -8.48 13.66
N PHE A 45 4.89 -8.15 13.67
CA PHE A 45 3.92 -8.72 14.62
C PHE A 45 3.69 -10.21 14.34
N ALA A 46 3.44 -10.59 13.08
CA ALA A 46 3.27 -11.98 12.67
C ALA A 46 4.49 -12.83 13.03
N SER A 47 5.71 -12.33 12.78
CA SER A 47 6.94 -13.05 13.15
C SER A 47 7.09 -13.31 14.67
N ASN A 48 6.47 -12.49 15.53
CA ASN A 48 6.42 -12.74 16.97
C ASN A 48 5.29 -13.70 17.37
N GLU A 49 4.23 -13.80 16.57
CA GLU A 49 3.11 -14.73 16.79
C GLU A 49 3.39 -16.12 16.18
N ASP A 50 4.26 -16.20 15.17
CA ASP A 50 4.56 -17.40 14.37
C ASP A 50 5.60 -18.37 14.99
N GLU A 51 6.22 -18.05 16.12
CA GLU A 51 6.96 -19.05 16.93
C GLU A 51 6.03 -20.17 17.47
N ALA A 52 4.71 -20.05 17.28
CA ALA A 52 3.73 -21.11 17.57
C ALA A 52 3.12 -21.81 16.33
N GLY A 53 3.49 -21.46 15.08
CA GLY A 53 2.70 -21.88 13.92
C GLY A 53 3.40 -21.84 12.57
N LYS A 54 4.45 -22.64 12.39
CA LYS A 54 5.18 -22.74 11.11
C LYS A 54 4.34 -23.37 9.99
N LYS A 55 4.29 -22.64 8.85
CA LYS A 55 4.05 -23.05 7.45
C LYS A 55 2.62 -23.26 6.97
N GLU A 56 2.15 -22.29 6.19
CA GLU A 56 1.49 -22.37 4.87
C GLU A 56 1.22 -20.91 4.46
N LYS A 57 1.56 -20.35 3.30
CA LYS A 57 1.59 -20.84 1.93
C LYS A 57 2.28 -19.78 1.08
N MET A 58 3.25 -20.20 0.28
CA MET A 58 3.85 -19.39 -0.79
C MET A 58 2.84 -19.24 -1.94
N GLU A 59 2.73 -18.01 -2.43
CA GLU A 59 2.24 -17.57 -3.73
C GLU A 59 0.75 -17.74 -4.12
N GLY A 60 0.25 -16.67 -4.76
CA GLY A 60 -1.04 -16.63 -5.41
C GLY A 60 -1.54 -15.22 -5.72
N VAL A 61 -1.21 -14.76 -6.92
CA VAL A 61 -1.86 -13.68 -7.70
C VAL A 61 -1.26 -12.27 -7.57
N ALA A 62 -0.30 -12.05 -8.46
CA ALA A 62 -0.14 -10.80 -9.18
C ALA A 62 -1.48 -10.26 -9.73
N ALA A 63 -1.78 -9.02 -9.37
CA ALA A 63 -2.30 -8.01 -10.29
C ALA A 63 -1.28 -6.86 -10.23
N ALA A 64 -0.32 -6.79 -11.14
CA ALA A 64 -0.43 -5.98 -12.37
C ALA A 64 -1.07 -4.60 -12.06
N THR A 65 -0.39 -3.45 -12.11
CA THR A 65 0.70 -3.05 -13.03
C THR A 65 1.45 -1.80 -12.50
N ALA A 66 2.74 -1.72 -12.84
CA ALA A 66 3.68 -0.59 -12.67
C ALA A 66 3.24 0.70 -13.42
N THR A 67 3.59 1.91 -12.97
CA THR A 67 4.74 2.74 -13.44
C THR A 67 4.67 4.03 -12.57
N THR A 68 5.72 4.51 -11.91
CA THR A 68 6.92 5.10 -12.54
C THR A 68 8.18 4.76 -11.76
N SER A 69 8.98 3.87 -12.35
CA SER A 69 10.41 4.10 -12.49
C SER A 69 10.61 5.27 -13.46
N SER A 70 11.33 6.29 -13.02
CA SER A 70 12.06 7.19 -13.92
C SER A 70 13.48 7.28 -13.38
N THR A 71 14.30 6.33 -13.79
CA THR A 71 15.77 6.45 -13.80
C THR A 71 16.14 6.91 -15.22
N PRO A 72 16.97 7.94 -15.37
CA PRO A 72 18.21 7.68 -16.13
C PRO A 72 19.41 8.52 -15.62
N LYS A 73 20.43 7.82 -15.09
CA LYS A 73 21.89 8.13 -14.97
C LYS A 73 22.42 7.47 -13.69
N VAL A 74 23.45 6.64 -13.62
CA VAL A 74 24.56 6.29 -14.52
C VAL A 74 24.89 4.82 -14.27
N SER A 75 24.90 4.05 -15.35
CA SER A 75 25.61 2.78 -15.45
C SER A 75 27.12 3.05 -15.61
N THR A 76 27.92 2.19 -14.97
CA THR A 76 29.27 1.79 -15.39
C THR A 76 30.48 2.68 -15.00
N THR A 77 31.19 2.27 -13.95
CA THR A 77 32.67 2.14 -13.90
C THR A 77 33.01 1.10 -12.82
N LYS A 78 33.09 -0.19 -13.19
CA LYS A 78 34.33 -0.97 -13.39
C LYS A 78 34.97 -1.46 -12.09
N ALA A 79 34.74 -2.73 -11.78
CA ALA A 79 35.63 -3.55 -10.95
C ALA A 79 36.92 -3.88 -11.74
N THR A 80 38.02 -4.02 -11.01
CA THR A 80 39.25 -4.75 -11.38
C THR A 80 40.23 -3.99 -12.28
N ASP A 81 41.12 -3.22 -11.64
CA ASP A 81 42.48 -3.69 -11.25
C ASP A 81 42.68 -3.33 -9.77
#